data_AF-A0A0S2ZRT8-F1
#
_entry.id   AF-A0A0S2ZRT8-F1
#
_cell.length_a   1.000
_cell.length_b   1.000
_cell.length_c   1.000
_cell.angle_alpha   90.00
_cell.angle_beta   90.00
_cell.angle_gamma   90.00
#
_symmetry.space_group_name_H-M   'P 1'
#
loop_
_entity.id
_entity.type
_entity.pdbx_description
1 polymer ?
#
loop_
_entity_poly.entity_id
_entity_poly.type
_entity_poly.pdbx_seq_one_letter_code
_entity_poly.pdbx_strand_id
1 'polypeptide(L)'
;MIAFFLTVLIMMATIGGLFTFFEICILRLFFKIENFKYVKLLKKLEIAVFLFAFIMLTSLKIPTILLSLIYFLILIYDFYKKKIDIKNFIINFIFLFVDFYVMNLAIKIVSQKLPYF
;
A
#
# COMPACT_ATOMS: atom_id res chain seq x y z
N MET A 1 -3.35 -20.30 18.50
CA MET A 1 -2.36 -19.27 18.05
C MET A 1 -2.29 -19.18 16.53
N ILE A 2 -1.94 -20.25 15.81
CA ILE A 2 -1.85 -20.25 14.33
C ILE A 2 -3.17 -19.89 13.63
N ALA A 3 -4.30 -20.45 14.08
CA ALA A 3 -5.62 -20.14 13.51
C ALA A 3 -5.98 -18.65 13.62
N PHE A 4 -5.64 -18.00 14.74
CA PHE A 4 -5.86 -16.57 14.96
C PHE A 4 -5.06 -15.72 13.97
N PHE A 5 -3.78 -16.03 13.78
CA PHE A 5 -2.92 -15.36 12.80
C PHE A 5 -3.41 -15.54 11.35
N LEU A 6 -3.88 -16.75 11.01
CA LEU A 6 -4.46 -17.03 9.69
C LEU A 6 -5.71 -16.19 9.44
N THR A 7 -6.60 -16.06 10.44
CA THR A 7 -7.81 -15.23 10.33
C THR A 7 -7.48 -13.76 10.11
N VAL A 8 -6.49 -13.21 10.84
CA VAL A 8 -6.03 -11.83 10.67
C VAL A 8 -5.45 -11.61 9.27
N LEU A 9 -4.66 -12.57 8.76
CA LEU A 9 -4.09 -12.48 7.42
C LEU A 9 -5.16 -12.47 6.32
N ILE A 10 -6.16 -13.33 6.43
CA ILE A 10 -7.29 -13.41 5.48
C ILE A 10 -8.14 -12.13 5.54
N MET A 11 -8.39 -11.60 6.74
CA MET A 11 -9.12 -10.35 6.92
C MET A 11 -8.37 -9.16 6.29
N MET A 12 -7.06 -9.07 6.48
CA MET A 12 -6.25 -8.01 5.86
C MET A 12 -6.18 -8.16 4.33
N ALA A 13 -6.08 -9.38 3.81
CA ALA A 13 -6.08 -9.63 2.37
C ALA A 13 -7.42 -9.26 1.71
N THR A 14 -8.54 -9.57 2.36
CA THR A 14 -9.88 -9.23 1.86
C THR A 14 -10.16 -7.73 1.89
N ILE A 15 -9.77 -7.04 2.96
CA ILE A 15 -9.89 -5.57 3.06
C ILE A 15 -8.98 -4.89 2.04
N GLY A 16 -7.71 -5.32 1.95
CA GLY A 16 -6.76 -4.81 0.96
C GLY A 16 -7.27 -4.99 -0.47
N GLY A 17 -7.81 -6.17 -0.79
CA GLY A 17 -8.46 -6.46 -2.07
C GLY A 17 -9.63 -5.54 -2.39
N LEU A 18 -10.53 -5.30 -1.43
CA LEU A 18 -11.64 -4.35 -1.60
C LEU A 18 -11.14 -2.92 -1.87
N PHE A 19 -10.14 -2.44 -1.11
CA PHE A 19 -9.55 -1.12 -1.35
C PHE A 19 -8.95 -1.03 -2.76
N THR A 20 -8.19 -2.03 -3.21
CA THR A 20 -7.61 -2.02 -4.57
C THR A 20 -8.67 -1.95 -5.67
N PHE A 21 -9.81 -2.62 -5.48
CA PHE A 21 -10.91 -2.55 -6.42
C PHE A 21 -11.47 -1.12 -6.51
N PHE A 22 -11.69 -0.47 -5.37
CA PHE A 22 -12.11 0.94 -5.34
C PHE A 22 -11.10 1.87 -5.99
N GLU A 23 -9.80 1.72 -5.74
CA GLU A 23 -8.77 2.54 -6.38
C GLU A 23 -8.79 2.41 -7.90
N ILE A 24 -8.84 1.18 -8.42
CA ILE A 24 -8.88 0.90 -9.86
C ILE A 24 -10.16 1.47 -10.46
N CYS A 25 -11.31 1.32 -9.79
CA CYS A 25 -12.56 1.93 -10.21
C CYS A 25 -12.45 3.45 -10.28
N ILE A 26 -11.89 4.11 -9.25
CA ILE A 26 -11.73 5.56 -9.21
C ILE A 26 -10.83 6.04 -10.35
N LEU A 27 -9.69 5.38 -10.56
CA LEU A 27 -8.72 5.71 -11.60
C LEU A 27 -9.31 5.56 -13.01
N ARG A 28 -10.12 4.53 -13.24
CA ARG A 28 -10.76 4.28 -14.53
C ARG A 28 -11.94 5.22 -14.79
N LEU A 29 -12.84 5.40 -13.82
CA LEU A 29 -14.06 6.20 -13.97
C LEU A 29 -13.79 7.70 -13.96
N PHE A 30 -13.01 8.20 -13.00
CA PHE A 30 -12.83 9.64 -12.81
C PHE A 30 -11.61 10.20 -13.54
N PHE A 31 -10.51 9.45 -13.58
CA PHE A 31 -9.24 9.97 -14.09
C PHE A 31 -8.89 9.51 -15.51
N LYS A 32 -9.64 8.54 -16.07
CA LYS A 32 -9.42 7.91 -17.38
C LYS A 32 -7.99 7.40 -17.57
N ILE A 33 -7.41 6.84 -16.50
CA ILE A 33 -6.07 6.25 -16.58
C ILE A 33 -6.19 4.84 -17.15
N GLU A 34 -5.46 4.58 -18.24
CA GLU A 34 -5.40 3.25 -18.87
C GLU A 34 -4.27 2.39 -18.28
N ASN A 35 -3.20 3.02 -17.78
CA ASN A 35 -2.00 2.31 -17.34
C ASN A 35 -1.92 2.18 -15.81
N PHE A 36 -2.25 0.99 -15.29
CA PHE A 36 -2.26 0.67 -13.86
C PHE A 36 -0.92 0.11 -13.33
N LYS A 37 0.18 0.26 -14.08
CA LYS A 37 1.50 -0.27 -13.70
C LYS A 37 1.91 0.14 -12.28
N TYR A 38 1.69 1.39 -11.93
CA TYR A 38 2.10 1.99 -10.65
C TYR A 38 1.24 1.52 -9.48
N VAL A 39 -0.07 1.37 -9.67
CA VAL A 39 -0.99 0.77 -8.68
C VAL A 39 -0.58 -0.69 -8.41
N LYS A 40 -0.35 -1.48 -9.47
CA LYS A 40 0.09 -2.87 -9.33
C LYS A 40 1.43 -2.98 -8.59
N LEU A 41 2.36 -2.08 -8.85
CA LEU A 41 3.66 -2.06 -8.19
C LEU A 41 3.51 -1.72 -6.70
N LEU A 42 2.69 -0.74 -6.36
CA LEU A 42 2.43 -0.33 -4.99
C LEU A 42 1.80 -1.47 -4.17
N LYS A 43 0.84 -2.20 -4.74
CA LYS A 43 0.18 -3.34 -4.05
C LYS A 43 1.07 -4.55 -3.85
N LYS A 44 1.97 -4.84 -4.80
CA LYS A 44 3.02 -5.87 -4.57
C LYS A 44 3.93 -5.48 -3.41
N LEU A 45 4.27 -4.19 -3.32
CA LEU A 45 5.06 -3.63 -2.23
C LEU A 45 4.35 -3.82 -0.88
N GLU A 46 3.07 -3.45 -0.78
CA GLU A 46 2.27 -3.60 0.45
C GLU A 46 2.22 -5.05 0.95
N ILE A 47 1.94 -6.00 0.05
CA ILE A 47 1.90 -7.43 0.38
C ILE A 47 3.27 -7.92 0.87
N ALA A 48 4.36 -7.47 0.23
CA ALA A 48 5.71 -7.83 0.64
C ALA A 48 6.05 -7.35 2.06
N VAL A 49 5.64 -6.13 2.44
CA VAL A 49 5.82 -5.63 3.81
C VAL A 49 5.02 -6.42 4.82
N PHE A 50 3.78 -6.78 4.48
CA PHE A 50 2.95 -7.56 5.38
C PHE A 50 3.55 -8.95 5.64
N LEU A 51 4.03 -9.62 4.59
CA LEU A 51 4.77 -10.88 4.69
C LEU A 51 6.07 -10.73 5.49
N PHE A 52 6.86 -9.68 5.23
CA PHE A 52 8.11 -9.44 5.94
C PHE A 52 7.89 -9.18 7.44
N ALA A 53 6.90 -8.37 7.78
CA ALA A 53 6.53 -8.12 9.17
C ALA A 53 6.00 -9.39 9.87
N PHE A 54 5.24 -10.22 9.14
CA PHE A 54 4.75 -11.50 9.65
C PHE A 54 5.91 -12.47 9.97
N ILE A 55 6.91 -12.57 9.10
CA ILE A 55 8.08 -13.45 9.29
C ILE A 55 8.97 -12.95 10.43
N MET A 56 9.27 -11.66 10.46
CA MET A 56 10.23 -11.09 11.42
C MET A 56 9.59 -10.79 12.79
N LEU A 57 8.27 -10.95 12.94
CA LEU A 57 7.49 -10.58 14.13
C LEU A 57 7.80 -9.15 14.63
N THR A 58 8.22 -8.27 13.71
CA THR A 58 8.77 -6.94 14.02
C THR A 58 7.73 -5.86 13.72
N SER A 59 7.86 -4.70 14.37
CA SER A 59 6.99 -3.54 14.13
C SER A 59 6.87 -3.18 12.65
N LEU A 60 5.63 -3.18 12.14
CA LEU A 60 5.25 -2.78 10.78
C LEU A 60 5.63 -1.34 10.44
N LYS A 61 5.90 -0.46 11.43
CA LYS A 61 6.08 0.98 11.20
C LYS A 61 7.30 1.30 10.32
N ILE A 62 8.47 0.75 10.67
CA ILE A 62 9.74 1.07 9.98
C ILE A 62 9.74 0.54 8.53
N PRO A 63 9.36 -0.73 8.26
CA PRO A 63 9.33 -1.26 6.90
C PRO A 63 8.37 -0.48 5.99
N THR A 64 7.20 -0.08 6.51
CA THR A 64 6.18 0.66 5.74
C THR A 64 6.68 2.04 5.30
N ILE A 65 7.36 2.77 6.18
CA ILE A 65 7.94 4.09 5.86
C ILE A 65 9.01 3.95 4.78
N LEU A 66 9.92 3.01 4.95
CA LEU A 66 11.05 2.81 4.04
C LEU A 66 10.58 2.41 2.63
N LEU A 67 9.52 1.61 2.56
CA LEU A 67 8.89 1.24 1.29
C LEU A 67 8.23 2.42 0.58
N SER A 68 7.50 3.27 1.33
CA SER A 68 6.84 4.45 0.76
C SER A 68 7.88 5.40 0.14
N LEU A 69 9.05 5.52 0.76
CA LEU A 69 10.18 6.31 0.26
C LEU A 69 10.76 5.70 -1.03
N ILE A 70 10.95 4.38 -1.08
CA ILE A 70 11.42 3.70 -2.30
C ILE A 70 10.43 3.92 -3.45
N TYR A 71 9.14 3.77 -3.20
CA TYR A 71 8.12 4.01 -4.22
C TYR A 71 8.13 5.46 -4.70
N PHE A 72 8.24 6.41 -3.77
CA PHE A 72 8.32 7.83 -4.10
C PHE A 72 9.53 8.16 -4.98
N LEU A 73 10.69 7.58 -4.68
CA LEU A 73 11.90 7.72 -5.51
C LEU A 73 11.71 7.14 -6.92
N ILE A 74 11.07 5.97 -7.04
CA ILE A 74 10.73 5.37 -8.34
C ILE A 74 9.80 6.31 -9.13
N LEU A 75 8.82 6.91 -8.47
CA LEU A 75 7.86 7.84 -9.09
C LEU A 75 8.57 9.09 -9.64
N ILE A 76 9.47 9.68 -8.85
CA ILE A 76 10.29 10.83 -9.26
C ILE A 76 11.21 10.44 -10.42
N TYR A 77 11.85 9.27 -10.35
CA TYR A 77 12.76 8.81 -11.38
C TYR A 77 12.05 8.59 -12.73
N ASP A 78 10.89 7.94 -12.73
CA ASP A 78 10.11 7.71 -13.95
C ASP A 78 9.49 9.02 -14.49
N PHE A 79 9.15 9.97 -13.61
CA PHE A 79 8.77 11.33 -14.01
C PHE A 79 9.92 12.09 -14.68
N TYR A 80 11.12 12.05 -14.09
CA TYR A 80 12.31 12.68 -14.65
C TYR A 80 12.69 12.09 -16.02
N LYS A 81 12.54 10.77 -16.19
CA LYS A 81 12.70 10.09 -17.48
C LYS A 81 11.55 10.35 -18.48
N LYS A 82 10.59 11.22 -18.15
CA LYS A 82 9.40 11.54 -18.97
C LYS A 82 8.61 10.29 -19.39
N LYS A 83 8.65 9.23 -18.59
CA LYS A 83 7.80 8.04 -18.82
C LYS A 83 6.38 8.24 -18.33
N ILE A 84 6.15 9.27 -17.51
CA ILE A 84 4.89 9.59 -16.87
C ILE A 84 4.60 11.08 -17.07
N ASP A 85 3.36 11.40 -17.48
CA ASP A 85 2.88 12.78 -17.55
C ASP A 85 2.65 13.39 -16.17
N ILE A 86 2.67 14.73 -16.07
CA ILE A 86 2.39 15.48 -14.83
C ILE A 86 1.06 15.04 -14.19
N LYS A 87 0.02 14.81 -15.00
CA LYS A 87 -1.30 14.38 -14.51
C LYS A 87 -1.20 13.02 -13.82
N ASN A 88 -0.53 12.05 -14.45
CA ASN A 88 -0.37 10.70 -13.91
C ASN A 88 0.58 10.69 -12.71
N PHE A 89 1.58 11.56 -12.69
CA PHE A 89 2.46 11.74 -11.52
C PHE A 89 1.66 12.24 -10.30
N ILE A 90 0.87 13.30 -10.45
CA ILE A 90 0.06 13.86 -9.36
C ILE A 90 -0.91 12.82 -8.81
N ILE A 91 -1.58 12.07 -9.69
CA ILE A 91 -2.53 11.04 -9.26
C ILE A 91 -1.83 9.94 -8.48
N ASN A 92 -0.75 9.35 -9.01
CA ASN A 92 -0.01 8.30 -8.30
C ASN A 92 0.61 8.81 -6.98
N PHE A 93 0.99 10.09 -6.91
CA PHE A 93 1.49 10.71 -5.68
C PHE A 93 0.38 10.85 -4.62
N ILE A 94 -0.83 11.24 -5.01
CA ILE A 94 -1.98 11.30 -4.09
C ILE A 94 -2.31 9.89 -3.58
N PHE A 95 -2.34 8.89 -4.47
CA PHE A 95 -2.61 7.50 -4.09
C PHE A 95 -1.59 6.97 -3.09
N LEU A 96 -0.29 7.23 -3.32
CA LEU A 96 0.77 6.89 -2.35
C LEU A 96 0.48 7.48 -0.94
N PHE A 97 0.03 8.73 -0.86
CA PHE A 97 -0.31 9.37 0.41
C PHE A 97 -1.54 8.77 1.08
N VAL A 98 -2.58 8.47 0.30
CA VAL A 98 -3.80 7.82 0.80
C VAL A 98 -3.48 6.43 1.35
N ASP A 99 -2.73 5.62 0.60
CA ASP A 99 -2.32 4.28 1.03
C ASP A 99 -1.44 4.31 2.28
N PHE A 100 -0.48 5.25 2.35
CA PHE A 100 0.35 5.43 3.54
C PHE A 100 -0.48 5.82 4.77
N TYR A 101 -1.50 6.67 4.60
CA TYR A 101 -2.39 7.08 5.67
C TYR A 101 -3.28 5.93 6.16
N VAL A 102 -3.92 5.21 5.24
CA VAL A 102 -4.78 4.05 5.55
C VAL A 102 -3.97 2.96 6.24
N MET A 103 -2.76 2.67 5.75
CA MET A 103 -1.86 1.68 6.37
C MET A 103 -1.47 2.08 7.80
N ASN A 104 -1.12 3.33 8.05
CA ASN A 104 -0.79 3.81 9.39
C ASN A 104 -1.99 3.74 10.35
N LEU A 105 -3.20 4.03 9.88
CA LEU A 105 -4.42 3.85 10.66
C LEU A 105 -4.65 2.37 10.99
N ALA A 106 -4.49 1.47 10.02
CA ALA A 106 -4.64 0.04 10.22
C ALA A 106 -3.64 -0.48 11.26
N ILE A 107 -2.36 -0.10 11.16
CA ILE A 107 -1.33 -0.45 12.16
C ILE A 107 -1.71 0.06 13.55
N LYS A 108 -2.22 1.30 13.66
CA LYS A 108 -2.64 1.88 14.94
C LYS A 108 -3.80 1.10 15.57
N ILE A 109 -4.80 0.70 14.77
CA ILE A 109 -5.96 -0.09 15.23
C ILE A 109 -5.52 -1.48 15.69
N VAL A 110 -4.64 -2.14 14.92
CA VAL A 110 -4.11 -3.47 15.26
C VAL A 110 -3.27 -3.41 16.54
N SER A 111 -2.41 -2.40 16.69
CA SER A 111 -1.58 -2.19 17.88
C SER A 111 -2.41 -1.92 19.14
N GLN A 112 -3.57 -1.26 19.04
CA GLN A 112 -4.45 -1.03 20.19
C GLN A 112 -5.22 -2.27 20.66
N LYS A 113 -5.44 -3.26 19.78
CA LYS A 113 -6.19 -4.49 20.09
C LYS A 113 -5.29 -5.67 20.51
N LEU A 114 -3.97 -5.59 20.35
CA LEU A 114 -3.03 -6.59 20.87
C LEU A 114 -2.47 -6.15 22.22
N PRO A 115 -2.81 -6.81 23.34
CA PRO A 115 -2.35 -6.41 24.68
C PRO A 115 -0.86 -6.68 24.98
N TYR A 116 -0.08 -7.21 24.03
CA TYR A 116 1.32 -7.63 24.25
C TYR A 116 2.30 -7.20 23.15
N PHE A 117 2.03 -6.11 22.43
CA PHE A 117 2.99 -5.47 21.52
C PHE A 117 2.96 -3.95 21.61
#